data_AF-A0A533VJ40-F1
#
_entry.id   AF-A0A533VJ40-F1
#
_cell.length_a   1.000
_cell.length_b   1.000
_cell.length_c   1.000
_cell.angle_alpha   90.00
_cell.angle_beta   90.00
_cell.angle_gamma   90.00
#
_symmetry.space_group_name_H-M   'P 1'
#
loop_
_entity.id
_entity.type
_entity.pdbx_description
1 polymer ?
#
loop_
_entity_poly.entity_id
_entity_poly.type
_entity_poly.pdbx_seq_one_letter_code
_entity_poly.pdbx_strand_id
1 'polypeptide(L)'
;MDQLNKPQNRLEPIEGVIDNIGEPRTVNLRTGGQAQVADAVLKDDTGQIKLTLWDAQIKMVKPGSRVKIENGYISSFRGENSLNVGKYGKLSVIEF
;
A
#
# COMPACT_ATOMS: atom_id res chain seq x y z
N MET A 1 -22.07 21.37 14.64
CA MET A 1 -20.65 21.68 14.90
C MET A 1 -19.99 20.34 15.20
N ASP A 2 -19.21 19.66 14.36
CA ASP A 2 -18.30 20.05 13.30
C ASP A 2 -18.12 18.84 12.34
N GLN A 3 -18.96 18.73 11.29
CA GLN A 3 -18.78 17.71 10.23
C GLN A 3 -18.12 18.30 8.98
N LEU A 4 -17.66 19.56 9.05
CA LEU A 4 -17.16 20.35 7.93
C LEU A 4 -15.63 20.31 7.72
N ASN A 5 -14.89 19.53 8.52
CA ASN A 5 -13.42 19.46 8.47
C ASN A 5 -12.84 18.07 8.14
N LYS A 6 -13.60 17.16 7.53
CA LYS A 6 -13.02 15.92 7.02
C LYS A 6 -12.31 16.19 5.68
N PRO A 7 -10.99 16.06 5.55
CA PRO A 7 -10.35 16.09 4.24
C PRO A 7 -10.93 14.94 3.40
N GLN A 8 -11.58 15.30 2.31
CA GLN A 8 -12.56 14.49 1.56
C GLN A 8 -12.07 13.18 0.91
N ASN A 9 -10.86 12.71 1.17
CA ASN A 9 -10.31 11.53 0.47
C ASN A 9 -9.48 10.58 1.35
N ARG A 10 -9.62 10.62 2.68
CA ARG A 10 -8.93 9.67 3.55
C ARG A 10 -9.69 8.34 3.54
N LEU A 11 -9.10 7.29 2.96
CA LEU A 11 -9.59 5.94 3.18
C LEU A 11 -9.50 5.62 4.67
N GLU A 12 -10.53 4.97 5.20
CA GLU A 12 -10.43 4.30 6.49
C GLU A 12 -9.21 3.35 6.48
N PRO A 13 -8.57 3.11 7.63
CA PRO A 13 -7.45 2.17 7.69
C PRO A 13 -7.84 0.82 7.12
N ILE A 14 -7.02 0.30 6.20
CA ILE A 14 -7.23 -1.00 5.56
C ILE A 14 -6.35 -2.03 6.25
N GLU A 15 -6.93 -3.17 6.62
CA GLU A 15 -6.21 -4.29 7.21
C GLU A 15 -6.36 -5.52 6.31
N GLY A 16 -5.30 -6.31 6.20
CA GLY A 16 -5.31 -7.52 5.39
C GLY A 16 -4.03 -8.33 5.54
N VAL A 17 -3.98 -9.46 4.85
CA VAL A 17 -2.85 -10.39 4.84
C VAL A 17 -2.13 -10.31 3.50
N ILE A 18 -0.80 -10.26 3.54
CA ILE A 18 0.03 -10.35 2.33
C ILE A 18 0.02 -11.79 1.84
N ASP A 19 -0.52 -12.02 0.64
CA ASP A 19 -0.58 -13.34 0.02
C ASP A 19 0.73 -13.69 -0.70
N ASN A 20 1.22 -12.76 -1.52
CA ASN A 20 2.50 -12.89 -2.22
C ASN A 20 3.15 -11.51 -2.44
N ILE A 21 4.44 -11.53 -2.78
CA ILE A 21 5.23 -10.35 -3.11
C ILE A 21 5.98 -10.65 -4.41
N GLY A 22 5.79 -9.82 -5.43
CA GLY A 22 6.51 -9.92 -6.69
C GLY A 22 7.97 -9.48 -6.57
N GLU A 23 8.76 -9.75 -7.60
CA GLU A 23 10.16 -9.33 -7.63
C GLU A 23 10.30 -7.80 -7.60
N PRO A 24 11.15 -7.25 -6.72
CA PRO A 24 11.45 -5.82 -6.72
C PRO A 24 12.07 -5.37 -8.04
N ARG A 25 11.59 -4.25 -8.56
CA ARG A 25 12.12 -3.58 -9.75
C ARG A 25 12.62 -2.18 -9.40
N THR A 26 13.66 -1.73 -10.09
CA THR A 26 14.17 -0.37 -9.96
C THR A 26 13.37 0.56 -10.86
N VAL A 27 12.93 1.70 -10.32
CA VAL A 27 12.26 2.77 -11.09
C VAL A 27 12.99 4.09 -10.93
N ASN A 28 13.03 4.88 -12.01
CA ASN A 28 13.55 6.23 -11.98
C ASN A 28 12.46 7.19 -11.47
N LEU A 29 12.76 7.97 -10.44
CA LEU A 29 11.82 8.91 -9.85
C LEU A 29 11.73 10.20 -10.69
N ARG A 30 10.53 10.78 -10.77
CA ARG A 30 10.32 12.06 -11.47
C ARG A 30 11.11 13.22 -10.84
N THR A 31 11.39 13.14 -9.54
CA THR A 31 12.21 14.10 -8.80
C THR A 31 13.72 13.91 -8.99
N GLY A 32 14.12 12.94 -9.82
CA GLY A 32 15.51 12.46 -9.89
C GLY A 32 15.78 11.35 -8.87
N GLY A 33 16.77 10.51 -9.17
CA GLY A 33 17.13 9.34 -8.38
C GLY A 33 16.38 8.06 -8.76
N GLN A 34 16.63 7.00 -8.01
CA GLN A 34 16.05 5.66 -8.19
C GLN A 34 15.43 5.16 -6.89
N ALA A 35 14.38 4.34 -7.01
CA ALA A 35 13.74 3.63 -5.91
C ALA A 35 13.44 2.17 -6.30
N GLN A 36 13.34 1.31 -5.30
CA GLN A 36 12.82 -0.04 -5.48
C GLN A 36 11.31 -0.03 -5.28
N VAL A 37 10.60 -0.75 -6.16
CA VAL A 37 9.17 -0.99 -6.03
C VAL A 37 8.87 -2.46 -6.23
N ALA A 38 7.97 -3.02 -5.42
CA ALA A 38 7.44 -4.37 -5.60
C ALA A 38 5.91 -4.33 -5.50
N ASP A 39 5.24 -5.16 -6.30
CA ASP A 39 3.79 -5.33 -6.20
C ASP A 39 3.50 -6.56 -5.32
N ALA A 40 2.77 -6.36 -4.23
CA ALA A 40 2.26 -7.43 -3.39
C ALA A 40 0.76 -7.64 -3.60
N VAL A 41 0.22 -8.80 -3.26
CA VAL A 41 -1.24 -9.00 -3.18
C VAL A 41 -1.64 -8.94 -1.71
N LEU A 42 -2.51 -7.99 -1.39
CA LEU A 42 -3.16 -7.87 -0.09
C LEU A 42 -4.55 -8.51 -0.19
N LYS A 43 -4.88 -9.41 0.74
CA LYS A 43 -6.19 -10.08 0.83
C LYS A 43 -6.88 -9.74 2.13
N ASP A 44 -8.19 -9.57 2.06
CA ASP A 44 -9.11 -9.53 3.20
C ASP A 44 -10.35 -10.38 2.90
N ASP A 45 -11.34 -10.34 3.79
CA ASP A 45 -12.59 -11.10 3.63
C ASP A 45 -13.46 -10.63 2.45
N THR A 46 -13.20 -9.43 1.91
CA THR A 46 -13.96 -8.82 0.82
C THR A 46 -13.34 -9.10 -0.55
N GLY A 47 -12.04 -9.40 -0.59
CA GLY A 47 -11.34 -9.75 -1.82
C GLY A 47 -9.83 -9.50 -1.75
N GLN A 48 -9.27 -9.08 -2.88
CA GLN A 48 -7.84 -8.86 -3.01
C GLN A 48 -7.53 -7.62 -3.83
N ILE A 49 -6.44 -6.93 -3.50
CA ILE A 49 -5.94 -5.76 -4.21
C ILE A 49 -4.41 -5.80 -4.31
N LYS A 50 -3.86 -5.26 -5.41
CA LYS A 50 -2.41 -5.04 -5.49
C LYS A 50 -2.01 -3.95 -4.48
N LEU A 51 -0.97 -4.19 -3.71
CA LEU A 51 -0.34 -3.23 -2.81
C LEU A 51 1.04 -2.86 -3.37
N THR A 52 1.25 -1.58 -3.66
CA THR A 52 2.57 -1.09 -4.09
C THR A 52 3.46 -0.87 -2.88
N LEU A 53 4.58 -1.60 -2.80
CA LEU A 53 5.57 -1.50 -1.74
C LEU A 53 6.81 -0.76 -2.25
N TRP A 54 7.27 0.25 -1.50
CA TRP A 54 8.44 1.05 -1.84
C TRP A 54 9.60 0.79 -0.89
N ASP A 55 10.79 0.63 -1.44
CA ASP A 55 12.08 0.56 -0.73
C ASP A 55 12.04 -0.29 0.55
N ALA A 56 12.08 0.35 1.72
CA ALA A 56 12.08 -0.33 3.02
C ALA A 56 10.81 -1.17 3.25
N GLN A 57 9.65 -0.76 2.70
CA GLN A 57 8.39 -1.49 2.85
C GLN A 57 8.47 -2.91 2.29
N ILE A 58 9.24 -3.11 1.21
CA ILE A 58 9.46 -4.42 0.59
C ILE A 58 10.08 -5.40 1.60
N LYS A 59 10.94 -4.91 2.49
CA LYS A 59 11.65 -5.72 3.50
C LYS A 59 10.88 -5.82 4.83
N MET A 60 9.88 -4.98 5.06
CA MET A 60 9.09 -5.00 6.29
C MET A 60 8.08 -6.14 6.31
N VAL A 61 7.63 -6.60 5.15
CA VAL A 61 6.56 -7.60 5.01
C VAL A 61 7.08 -8.87 4.35
N LYS A 62 6.37 -9.98 4.60
CA LYS A 62 6.54 -11.27 3.94
C LYS A 62 5.15 -11.89 3.67
N PRO A 63 5.02 -12.87 2.76
CA PRO A 63 3.81 -13.67 2.66
C PRO A 63 3.36 -14.19 4.05
N GLY A 64 2.07 -14.06 4.35
CA GLY A 64 1.46 -14.34 5.65
C GLY A 64 1.38 -13.14 6.60
N SER A 65 2.12 -12.04 6.36
CA SER A 65 2.09 -10.89 7.28
C SER A 65 0.72 -10.23 7.29
N ARG A 66 0.15 -10.05 8.48
CA ARG A 66 -1.03 -9.19 8.67
C ARG A 66 -0.56 -7.75 8.80
N VAL A 67 -1.09 -6.88 7.94
CA VAL A 67 -0.68 -5.48 7.87
C VAL A 67 -1.86 -4.54 8.04
N LYS A 68 -1.57 -3.32 8.51
CA LYS A 68 -2.47 -2.18 8.56
C LYS A 68 -1.92 -1.04 7.74
N ILE A 69 -2.76 -0.46 6.90
CA ILE A 69 -2.43 0.65 6.01
C ILE A 69 -3.29 1.85 6.39
N GLU A 70 -2.65 2.90 6.85
CA GLU A 70 -3.28 4.16 7.23
C GLU A 70 -3.02 5.22 6.15
N ASN A 71 -4.03 6.05 5.85
CA ASN A 71 -3.98 7.06 4.78
C ASN A 71 -3.52 6.48 3.43
N GLY A 72 -4.01 5.28 3.11
CA GLY A 72 -3.85 4.69 1.79
C GLY A 72 -4.69 5.40 0.74
N TYR A 73 -4.36 5.19 -0.52
CA TYR A 73 -5.17 5.62 -1.66
C TYR A 73 -5.15 4.57 -2.76
N ILE A 74 -6.24 4.50 -3.53
CA ILE A 74 -6.33 3.66 -4.71
C ILE A 74 -5.89 4.49 -5.93
N SER A 75 -5.02 3.92 -6.75
CA SER A 75 -4.71 4.44 -8.08
C SER A 75 -5.00 3.38 -9.12
N SER A 76 -5.40 3.81 -10.31
CA SER A 76 -5.56 2.92 -11.46
C SER A 76 -4.45 3.17 -12.47
N PHE A 77 -3.73 2.13 -12.86
CA PHE A 77 -2.76 2.21 -13.94
C PHE A 77 -3.03 1.08 -14.94
N ARG A 78 -3.21 1.45 -16.22
CA ARG A 78 -3.56 0.50 -17.30
C ARG A 78 -4.77 -0.40 -16.99
N GLY A 79 -5.75 0.14 -16.28
CA GLY A 79 -6.98 -0.58 -15.91
C GLY A 79 -6.85 -1.46 -14.66
N GLU A 80 -5.69 -1.51 -14.02
CA GLU A 80 -5.50 -2.24 -12.76
C GLU A 80 -5.48 -1.28 -11.58
N ASN A 81 -6.28 -1.59 -10.56
CA ASN A 81 -6.30 -0.84 -9.30
C ASN A 81 -5.20 -1.33 -8.37
N SER A 82 -4.48 -0.40 -7.76
CA SER A 82 -3.51 -0.65 -6.70
C SER A 82 -3.76 0.24 -5.50
N LEU A 83 -3.64 -0.35 -4.31
CA LEU A 83 -3.53 0.34 -3.05
C LEU A 83 -2.09 0.82 -2.86
N ASN A 84 -1.95 2.07 -2.44
CA ASN A 84 -0.67 2.72 -2.20
C ASN A 84 -0.70 3.39 -0.84
N VAL A 85 0.45 3.43 -0.16
CA VAL A 85 0.60 4.19 1.08
C VAL A 85 0.81 5.67 0.71
N GLY A 86 -0.07 6.55 1.17
CA GLY A 86 0.03 7.99 0.89
C GLY A 86 1.27 8.64 1.50
N LYS A 87 1.55 9.90 1.11
CA LYS A 87 2.68 10.69 1.65
C LYS A 87 2.71 10.76 3.18
N TYR A 88 1.54 10.80 3.81
CA TYR A 88 1.35 10.80 5.27
C TYR A 88 0.77 9.47 5.77
N GLY A 89 0.85 8.43 4.94
CA GLY A 89 0.38 7.11 5.27
C GLY A 89 1.43 6.28 5.97
N LYS A 90 0.97 5.19 6.56
CA LYS A 90 1.80 4.26 7.30
C LYS A 90 1.39 2.84 6.95
N LEU A 91 2.39 1.99 6.73
CA LEU A 91 2.23 0.54 6.72
C LEU A 91 2.81 0.01 8.03
N SER A 92 2.01 -0.73 8.78
CA SER A 92 2.42 -1.41 10.02
C SER A 92 2.18 -2.90 9.88
N VAL A 93 3.16 -3.72 10.29
CA VAL A 93 2.94 -5.16 10.47
C VAL A 93 2.36 -5.38 11.86
N ILE A 94 1.21 -6.06 11.92
CA ILE A 94 0.51 -6.37 13.16
C ILE A 94 0.94 -7.76 13.64
N GLU A 95 0.95 -8.73 12.72
CA GLU A 95 1.23 -10.16 13.00
C GLU A 95 1.96 -10.82 11.81
N PHE A 96 2.61 -11.96 12.07
CA PHE A 96 3.36 -12.75 11.09
C PHE A 96 2.81 -14.16 10.90
#